data_AF-A0A6L5T9E2-F1
#
_entry.id   AF-A0A6L5T9E2-F1
#
_cell.length_a   1.000
_cell.length_b   1.000
_cell.length_c   1.000
_cell.angle_alpha   90.00
_cell.angle_beta   90.00
_cell.angle_gamma   90.00
#
_symmetry.space_group_name_H-M   'P 1'
#
loop_
_entity.id
_entity.type
_entity.pdbx_description
1 polymer ?
#
loop_
_entity_poly.entity_id
_entity_poly.type
_entity_poly.pdbx_seq_one_letter_code
_entity_poly.pdbx_strand_id
1 'polypeptide(L)'
;MDKQIERAGDDNKNNIGVLYGIGVGPGDPELMTLKAINTIKACDIIAIPAVSKEECYAYSIVQAGFTAVMISGVPSFCAAAARLGISLGEMMDEIHIIPASYDVRDTVGYGGTCVYMKSGKKLAELIEVLRTGDAIRKKKMTVYGVTNCGMESERVYRGLDELTEAKGYLTIVIVKYS
;
A
#
# COMPACT_ATOMS: atom_id res chain seq x y z
N MET A 1 -29.02 21.66 33.28
CA MET A 1 -28.21 21.80 34.50
C MET A 1 -26.89 21.13 34.20
N ASP A 2 -26.03 21.91 33.56
CA ASP A 2 -24.75 21.48 33.01
C ASP A 2 -23.80 21.13 34.16
N LYS A 3 -23.34 19.89 34.18
CA LYS A 3 -22.21 19.52 35.03
C LYS A 3 -20.95 20.08 34.38
N GLN A 4 -20.58 21.29 34.81
CA GLN A 4 -19.25 21.84 34.62
C GLN A 4 -18.23 20.81 35.12
N ILE A 5 -17.38 20.34 34.21
CA ILE A 5 -16.18 19.57 34.55
C ILE A 5 -15.15 20.62 34.98
N GLU A 6 -14.89 20.69 36.28
CA GLU A 6 -13.80 21.48 36.84
C GLU A 6 -12.48 21.03 36.19
N ARG A 7 -11.75 21.99 35.60
CA ARG A 7 -10.35 21.78 35.19
C ARG A 7 -9.52 21.69 36.46
N ALA A 8 -9.26 20.46 36.90
CA ALA A 8 -8.29 20.18 37.93
C ALA A 8 -6.88 20.60 37.46
N GLY A 9 -6.08 21.03 38.44
CA GLY A 9 -4.80 21.71 38.28
C GLY A 9 -3.79 21.02 37.37
N ASP A 10 -2.98 21.87 36.77
CA ASP A 10 -1.73 21.59 36.06
C ASP A 10 -0.69 20.99 37.03
N ASP A 11 -0.80 19.68 37.28
CA ASP A 11 0.15 18.91 38.07
C ASP A 11 0.33 17.52 37.44
N ASN A 12 1.10 17.39 36.36
CA ASN A 12 1.77 16.12 36.08
C ASN A 12 3.05 16.27 35.24
N LYS A 13 4.20 16.22 35.92
CA LYS A 13 5.49 15.91 35.29
C LYS A 13 5.41 14.48 34.71
N ASN A 14 5.71 14.36 33.41
CA ASN A 14 5.83 13.11 32.61
C ASN A 14 4.55 12.49 32.02
N ASN A 15 3.65 13.27 31.41
CA ASN A 15 2.71 12.68 30.45
C ASN A 15 3.43 12.39 29.12
N ILE A 16 4.01 11.19 29.01
CA ILE A 16 4.63 10.71 27.76
C ILE A 16 3.51 10.53 26.73
N GLY A 17 3.53 11.32 25.66
CA GLY A 17 2.59 11.18 24.54
C GLY A 17 2.74 9.83 23.84
N VAL A 18 1.66 9.37 23.20
CA VAL A 18 1.64 8.14 22.41
C VAL A 18 1.60 8.48 20.92
N LEU A 19 2.55 7.96 20.15
CA LEU A 19 2.54 8.07 18.70
C LEU A 19 1.75 6.92 18.07
N TYR A 20 0.78 7.25 17.24
CA TYR A 20 0.03 6.28 16.45
C TYR A 20 0.47 6.32 14.97
N GLY A 21 1.01 5.22 14.48
CA GLY A 21 1.22 4.98 13.05
C GLY A 21 -0.04 4.35 12.45
N ILE A 22 -0.84 5.12 11.73
CA ILE A 22 -2.17 4.69 11.27
C ILE A 22 -2.15 4.41 9.77
N GLY A 23 -2.34 3.15 9.38
CA GLY A 23 -2.60 2.77 8.00
C GLY A 23 -4.00 3.21 7.58
N VAL A 24 -4.08 4.25 6.74
CA VAL A 24 -5.36 4.85 6.30
C VAL A 24 -6.03 4.12 5.14
N GLY A 25 -5.36 3.13 4.54
CA GLY A 25 -5.86 2.39 3.39
C GLY A 25 -5.32 2.90 2.05
N PRO A 26 -5.88 2.42 0.92
CA PRO A 26 -5.36 2.64 -0.43
C PRO A 26 -5.75 3.99 -1.05
N GLY A 27 -6.84 4.60 -0.58
CA GLY A 27 -7.41 5.82 -1.15
C GLY A 27 -8.88 5.99 -0.77
N ASP A 28 -9.68 4.93 -0.94
CA ASP A 28 -11.11 4.94 -0.60
C ASP A 28 -11.31 5.08 0.93
N PRO A 29 -11.99 6.13 1.41
CA PRO A 29 -12.28 6.31 2.83
C PRO A 29 -13.07 5.16 3.47
N GLU A 30 -13.90 4.44 2.72
CA GLU A 30 -14.68 3.30 3.22
C GLU A 30 -13.80 2.08 3.53
N LEU A 31 -12.59 2.03 2.98
CA LEU A 31 -11.60 0.98 3.26
C LEU A 31 -10.75 1.28 4.51
N MET A 32 -11.01 2.39 5.20
CA MET A 32 -10.39 2.67 6.50
C MET A 32 -10.98 1.77 7.58
N THR A 33 -10.13 1.20 8.43
CA THR A 33 -10.62 0.37 9.54
C THR A 33 -11.32 1.20 10.60
N LEU A 34 -12.33 0.64 11.27
CA LEU A 34 -12.99 1.31 12.41
C LEU A 34 -11.99 1.71 13.50
N LYS A 35 -10.93 0.91 13.70
CA LYS A 35 -9.85 1.22 14.64
C LYS A 35 -9.09 2.49 14.22
N ALA A 36 -8.74 2.63 12.95
CA ALA A 36 -8.10 3.83 12.43
C ALA A 36 -9.00 5.07 12.60
N ILE A 37 -10.28 4.98 12.24
CA ILE A 37 -11.26 6.09 12.39
C ILE A 37 -11.37 6.53 13.86
N ASN A 38 -11.56 5.58 14.77
CA ASN A 38 -11.74 5.88 16.20
C ASN A 38 -10.47 6.47 16.81
N THR A 39 -9.28 5.98 16.42
CA THR A 39 -8.01 6.55 16.89
C THR A 39 -7.79 7.96 16.35
N ILE A 40 -8.02 8.21 15.05
CA ILE A 40 -7.88 9.56 14.46
C ILE A 40 -8.77 10.56 15.19
N LYS A 41 -10.02 10.19 15.50
CA LYS A 41 -10.98 11.04 16.23
C LYS A 41 -10.55 11.36 17.66
N ALA A 42 -9.74 10.50 18.27
CA ALA A 42 -9.28 10.65 19.65
C ALA A 42 -7.90 11.33 19.77
N CYS A 43 -7.18 11.50 18.66
CA CYS A 43 -5.86 12.14 18.65
C CYS A 43 -5.99 13.66 18.73
N ASP A 44 -5.20 14.29 19.60
CA ASP A 44 -5.09 15.75 19.67
C ASP A 44 -4.35 16.36 18.47
N ILE A 45 -3.42 15.60 17.89
CA ILE A 45 -2.55 16.03 16.77
C ILE A 45 -2.52 14.94 15.70
N ILE A 46 -2.67 15.35 14.43
CA ILE A 46 -2.50 14.49 13.26
C ILE A 46 -1.31 14.97 12.44
N ALA A 47 -0.32 14.12 12.26
CA ALA A 47 0.81 14.36 11.36
C ALA A 47 0.61 13.58 10.06
N ILE A 48 0.66 14.27 8.91
CA ILE A 48 0.50 13.67 7.58
C ILE A 48 1.83 13.79 6.83
N PRO A 49 2.59 12.68 6.66
CA PRO A 49 3.84 12.73 5.93
C PRO A 49 3.58 12.88 4.42
N ALA A 50 4.23 13.86 3.79
CA ALA A 50 4.23 14.02 2.34
C ALA A 50 5.58 13.56 1.74
N VAL A 51 5.54 12.39 1.10
CA VAL A 51 6.46 11.87 0.06
C VAL A 51 7.92 11.50 0.43
N SER A 52 8.13 10.54 1.35
CA SER A 52 8.83 9.24 1.11
C SER A 52 9.16 8.49 2.43
N LYS A 53 9.58 7.21 2.32
CA LYS A 53 9.46 6.14 3.35
C LYS A 53 10.80 5.76 4.01
N GLU A 54 11.92 6.24 3.49
CA GLU A 54 13.23 6.10 4.12
C GLU A 54 13.34 6.97 5.41
N GLU A 55 12.34 7.85 5.64
CA GLU A 55 12.28 8.87 6.68
C GLU A 55 11.13 8.67 7.68
N CYS A 56 10.70 7.44 7.99
CA CYS A 56 9.86 7.24 9.20
C CYS A 56 10.70 7.35 10.49
N TYR A 57 11.54 8.39 10.56
CA TYR A 57 12.33 8.82 11.72
C TYR A 57 11.46 8.96 12.96
N ALA A 58 10.18 9.32 12.79
CA ALA A 58 9.23 9.42 13.88
C ALA A 58 9.14 8.12 14.70
N TYR A 59 9.15 6.94 14.05
CA TYR A 59 9.08 5.67 14.77
C TYR A 59 10.41 5.37 15.50
N SER A 60 11.57 5.62 14.86
CA SER A 60 12.87 5.38 15.51
C SER A 60 13.16 6.35 16.66
N ILE A 61 12.71 7.60 16.55
CA ILE A 61 12.75 8.58 17.64
C ILE A 61 11.81 8.15 18.78
N VAL A 62 10.63 7.62 18.47
CA VAL A 62 9.71 7.14 19.49
C VAL A 62 10.23 5.90 20.20
N GLN A 63 10.89 4.98 19.50
CA GLN A 63 11.59 3.85 20.14
C GLN A 63 12.68 4.29 21.14
N ALA A 64 13.16 5.55 21.08
CA ALA A 64 14.16 6.09 21.99
C ALA A 64 13.59 6.62 23.33
N GLY A 65 12.28 6.47 23.60
CA GLY A 65 11.72 6.84 24.91
C GLY A 65 10.21 7.15 24.96
N PHE A 66 9.46 6.91 23.89
CA PHE A 66 8.03 7.17 23.78
C PHE A 66 7.26 5.90 23.40
N THR A 67 5.96 5.89 23.65
CA THR A 67 5.09 4.76 23.28
C THR A 67 4.65 4.89 21.82
N ALA A 68 4.80 3.83 21.03
CA ALA A 68 4.33 3.75 19.65
C ALA A 68 3.30 2.63 19.45
N VAL A 69 2.23 2.90 18.71
CA VAL A 69 1.22 1.90 18.32
C VAL A 69 1.02 1.93 16.80
N MET A 70 1.06 0.77 16.14
CA MET A 70 0.69 0.65 14.72
C MET A 70 -0.74 0.14 14.55
N ILE A 71 -1.51 0.79 13.68
CA ILE A 71 -2.85 0.38 13.27
C ILE A 71 -2.80 0.00 11.79
N SER A 72 -3.19 -1.23 11.49
CA SER A 72 -3.21 -1.75 10.12
C SER A 72 -4.29 -1.07 9.27
N GLY A 73 -3.94 -0.74 8.02
CA GLY A 73 -4.88 -0.40 6.96
C GLY A 73 -4.91 -1.48 5.88
N VAL A 74 -5.89 -1.40 4.98
CA VAL A 74 -5.97 -2.28 3.80
C VAL A 74 -4.79 -2.00 2.87
N PRO A 75 -3.94 -2.99 2.55
CA PRO A 75 -2.84 -2.81 1.59
C PRO A 75 -3.37 -2.53 0.19
N SER A 76 -2.67 -1.66 -0.54
CA SER A 76 -3.12 -1.22 -1.86
C SER A 76 -3.22 -2.33 -2.90
N PHE A 77 -2.37 -3.36 -2.82
CA PHE A 77 -2.46 -4.50 -3.73
C PHE A 77 -3.66 -5.41 -3.45
N CYS A 78 -4.11 -5.51 -2.19
CA CYS A 78 -5.35 -6.23 -1.85
C CYS A 78 -6.55 -5.47 -2.42
N ALA A 79 -6.58 -4.14 -2.25
CA ALA A 79 -7.62 -3.31 -2.83
C ALA A 79 -7.65 -3.39 -4.37
N ALA A 80 -6.48 -3.34 -5.01
CA ALA A 80 -6.37 -3.51 -6.46
C ALA A 80 -6.88 -4.88 -6.93
N ALA A 81 -6.52 -5.97 -6.25
CA ALA A 81 -7.02 -7.30 -6.58
C ALA A 81 -8.54 -7.42 -6.43
N ALA A 82 -9.10 -6.91 -5.33
CA ALA A 82 -10.55 -6.84 -5.12
C ALA A 82 -11.23 -6.02 -6.22
N ARG A 83 -10.66 -4.86 -6.56
CA ARG A 83 -11.16 -3.97 -7.62
C ARG A 83 -11.14 -4.62 -9.00
N LEU A 84 -10.14 -5.45 -9.27
CA LEU A 84 -9.99 -6.23 -10.49
C LEU A 84 -10.91 -7.45 -10.55
N GLY A 85 -11.49 -7.86 -9.41
CA GLY A 85 -12.29 -9.07 -9.26
C GLY A 85 -11.45 -10.34 -9.34
N ILE A 86 -10.21 -10.32 -8.84
CA ILE A 86 -9.27 -11.45 -8.94
C ILE A 86 -8.79 -11.92 -7.56
N SER A 87 -8.51 -13.21 -7.44
CA SER A 87 -7.76 -13.74 -6.30
C SER A 87 -6.25 -13.49 -6.47
N LEU A 88 -5.58 -13.10 -5.38
CA LEU A 88 -4.13 -13.01 -5.34
C LEU A 88 -3.47 -14.40 -5.34
N GLY A 89 -4.10 -15.43 -4.79
CA GLY A 89 -3.55 -16.78 -4.80
C GLY A 89 -4.60 -17.82 -4.41
N GLU A 90 -4.51 -19.00 -5.01
CA GLU A 90 -5.36 -20.14 -4.71
C GLU A 90 -4.49 -21.38 -4.41
N MET A 91 -4.89 -22.18 -3.43
CA MET A 91 -4.20 -23.42 -3.03
C MET A 91 -2.69 -23.24 -2.78
N MET A 92 -1.85 -23.67 -3.74
CA MET A 92 -0.39 -23.70 -3.64
C MET A 92 0.26 -22.52 -4.39
N ASP A 93 -0.53 -21.53 -4.81
CA ASP A 93 -0.03 -20.34 -5.49
C ASP A 93 0.83 -19.48 -4.54
N GLU A 94 2.08 -19.28 -4.93
CA GLU A 94 2.95 -18.30 -4.29
C GLU A 94 2.48 -16.88 -4.65
N ILE A 95 2.58 -15.97 -3.68
CA ILE A 95 2.30 -14.54 -3.86
C ILE A 95 3.59 -13.76 -3.59
N HIS A 96 4.15 -13.16 -4.63
CA HIS A 96 5.36 -12.35 -4.54
C HIS A 96 4.98 -10.87 -4.53
N ILE A 97 5.38 -10.13 -3.50
CA ILE A 97 5.20 -8.67 -3.43
C ILE A 97 6.55 -8.00 -3.69
N ILE A 98 6.66 -7.34 -4.84
CA ILE A 98 7.91 -6.83 -5.39
C ILE A 98 7.86 -5.29 -5.37
N PRO A 99 8.70 -4.62 -4.55
CA PRO A 99 8.76 -3.16 -4.53
C PRO A 99 9.49 -2.61 -5.75
N ALA A 100 9.18 -1.38 -6.16
CA ALA A 100 9.84 -0.70 -7.29
C ALA A 100 11.37 -0.57 -7.16
N SER A 101 11.92 -0.65 -5.95
CA SER A 101 13.38 -0.63 -5.73
C SER A 101 14.07 -1.90 -6.22
N TYR A 102 13.36 -3.03 -6.30
CA TYR A 102 13.90 -4.31 -6.78
C TYR A 102 14.15 -4.27 -8.30
N ASP A 103 15.11 -5.05 -8.79
CA ASP A 103 15.29 -5.24 -10.24
C ASP A 103 14.24 -6.24 -10.73
N VAL A 104 13.44 -5.83 -11.71
CA VAL A 104 12.38 -6.67 -12.28
C VAL A 104 12.94 -7.85 -13.07
N ARG A 105 14.22 -7.83 -13.45
CA ARG A 105 14.87 -8.95 -14.15
C ARG A 105 15.09 -10.13 -13.21
N ASP A 106 15.26 -9.87 -11.92
CA ASP A 106 15.46 -10.91 -10.90
C ASP A 106 14.16 -11.67 -10.59
N THR A 107 13.01 -11.16 -11.04
CA THR A 107 11.71 -11.83 -10.89
C THR A 107 11.39 -12.77 -12.05
N VAL A 108 12.27 -12.79 -13.07
CA VAL A 108 12.22 -13.74 -14.18
C VAL A 108 12.51 -15.14 -13.63
N GLY A 109 11.46 -15.88 -13.34
CA GLY A 109 11.53 -17.23 -12.77
C GLY A 109 10.42 -17.50 -11.76
N TYR A 110 9.85 -16.45 -11.17
CA TYR A 110 8.81 -16.57 -10.15
C TYR A 110 7.53 -17.18 -10.71
N GLY A 111 6.92 -18.06 -9.92
CA GLY A 111 5.62 -18.69 -10.20
C GLY A 111 4.47 -17.88 -9.63
N GLY A 112 3.27 -18.48 -9.62
CA GLY A 112 2.09 -17.91 -8.95
C GLY A 112 1.77 -16.48 -9.37
N THR A 113 1.52 -15.63 -8.38
CA THR A 113 1.14 -14.22 -8.58
C THR A 113 2.27 -13.29 -8.17
N CYS A 114 2.72 -12.45 -9.09
CA CYS A 114 3.67 -11.38 -8.85
C CYS A 114 2.96 -10.01 -8.80
N VAL A 115 3.06 -9.33 -7.66
CA VAL A 115 2.52 -7.99 -7.40
C VAL A 115 3.68 -6.99 -7.42
N TYR A 116 3.74 -6.15 -8.43
CA TYR A 116 4.72 -5.07 -8.55
C TYR A 116 4.13 -3.76 -8.02
N MET A 117 4.70 -3.24 -6.93
CA MET A 117 4.25 -2.02 -6.28
C MET A 117 5.03 -0.79 -6.74
N LYS A 118 4.33 0.35 -6.91
CA LYS A 118 4.90 1.66 -7.27
C LYS A 118 5.66 1.62 -8.61
N SER A 119 5.15 0.85 -9.55
CA SER A 119 5.84 0.60 -10.81
C SER A 119 5.97 1.82 -11.71
N GLY A 120 5.28 2.95 -11.45
CA GLY A 120 5.23 4.11 -12.35
C GLY A 120 6.57 4.55 -12.96
N LYS A 121 7.66 4.61 -12.18
CA LYS A 121 9.00 4.98 -12.69
C LYS A 121 9.70 3.89 -13.52
N LYS A 122 9.38 2.62 -13.25
CA LYS A 122 9.97 1.44 -13.90
C LYS A 122 8.96 0.67 -14.75
N LEU A 123 7.83 1.28 -15.09
CA LEU A 123 6.71 0.57 -15.70
C LEU A 123 7.07 0.11 -17.11
N ALA A 124 7.73 0.97 -17.88
CA ALA A 124 8.20 0.64 -19.22
C ALA A 124 9.18 -0.55 -19.18
N GLU A 125 10.13 -0.54 -18.24
CA GLU A 125 11.06 -1.66 -18.06
C GLU A 125 10.34 -2.95 -17.66
N LEU A 126 9.38 -2.87 -16.73
CA LEU A 126 8.56 -4.03 -16.34
C LEU A 126 7.80 -4.61 -17.54
N ILE A 127 7.16 -3.76 -18.36
CA ILE A 127 6.42 -4.21 -19.55
C ILE A 127 7.35 -4.93 -20.53
N GLU A 128 8.54 -4.38 -20.78
CA GLU A 128 9.53 -5.00 -21.68
C GLU A 128 10.03 -6.35 -21.13
N VAL A 129 10.34 -6.43 -19.83
CA VAL A 129 10.75 -7.70 -19.19
C VAL A 129 9.63 -8.75 -19.24
N LEU A 130 8.37 -8.35 -19.05
CA LEU A 130 7.24 -9.29 -19.15
C LEU A 130 7.03 -9.75 -20.60
N ARG A 131 7.13 -8.87 -21.59
CA ARG A 131 7.02 -9.22 -23.02
C ARG A 131 8.10 -10.19 -23.46
N THR A 132 9.35 -9.93 -23.05
CA THR A 132 10.50 -10.78 -23.39
C THR A 132 10.50 -12.10 -22.62
N GLY A 133 10.09 -12.07 -21.34
CA GLY A 133 9.97 -13.26 -20.49
C GLY A 133 8.88 -14.23 -20.96
N ASP A 134 7.78 -13.74 -21.52
CA ASP A 134 6.70 -14.55 -22.12
C ASP A 134 7.21 -15.38 -23.32
N ALA A 135 8.13 -14.83 -24.12
CA ALA A 135 8.73 -15.56 -25.24
C ALA A 135 9.59 -16.76 -24.79
N ILE A 136 10.13 -16.71 -23.57
CA ILE A 136 11.02 -17.74 -23.00
C ILE A 136 10.22 -18.76 -22.18
N ARG A 137 9.22 -18.29 -21.42
CA ARG A 137 8.37 -19.11 -20.58
C ARG A 137 7.13 -19.50 -21.38
N LYS A 138 7.06 -20.73 -21.88
CA LYS A 138 5.85 -21.32 -22.51
C LYS A 138 4.64 -21.46 -21.54
N LYS A 139 4.54 -20.62 -20.51
CA LYS A 139 3.46 -20.56 -19.54
C LYS A 139 2.59 -19.36 -19.84
N LYS A 140 1.27 -19.54 -19.73
CA LYS A 140 0.33 -18.46 -20.02
C LYS A 140 0.36 -17.48 -18.85
N MET A 141 0.60 -16.21 -19.11
CA MET A 141 0.47 -15.16 -18.11
C MET A 141 -0.77 -14.30 -18.34
N THR A 142 -1.33 -13.77 -17.26
CA THR A 142 -2.35 -12.72 -17.30
C THR A 142 -1.87 -11.51 -16.52
N VAL A 143 -1.93 -10.33 -17.13
CA VAL A 143 -1.42 -9.09 -16.55
C VAL A 143 -2.59 -8.14 -16.27
N TYR A 144 -2.54 -7.52 -15.09
CA TYR A 144 -3.49 -6.50 -14.67
C TYR A 144 -2.74 -5.28 -14.13
N GLY A 145 -3.35 -4.10 -14.26
CA GLY A 145 -2.87 -2.88 -13.65
C GLY A 145 -4.00 -2.10 -12.98
N VAL A 146 -3.68 -1.42 -11.89
CA VAL A 146 -4.56 -0.41 -11.30
C VAL A 146 -3.72 0.81 -10.93
N THR A 147 -4.13 1.99 -11.38
CA THR A 147 -3.59 3.27 -10.90
C THR A 147 -4.58 3.91 -9.94
N ASN A 148 -4.07 4.57 -8.89
CA ASN A 148 -4.86 5.37 -7.95
C ASN A 148 -6.10 4.63 -7.39
N CYS A 149 -5.92 3.36 -7.00
CA CYS A 149 -7.02 2.50 -6.56
C CYS A 149 -7.81 3.13 -5.40
N GLY A 150 -9.14 3.24 -5.56
CA GLY A 150 -10.04 3.87 -4.60
C GLY A 150 -10.05 5.41 -4.62
N MET A 151 -9.39 6.05 -5.58
CA MET A 151 -9.39 7.51 -5.76
C MET A 151 -10.20 7.91 -6.99
N GLU A 152 -10.58 9.19 -7.10
CA GLU A 152 -11.35 9.72 -8.25
C GLU A 152 -10.67 9.50 -9.60
N SER A 153 -9.34 9.48 -9.63
CA SER A 153 -8.52 9.24 -10.83
C SER A 153 -8.14 7.78 -11.03
N GLU A 154 -8.87 6.85 -10.43
CA GLU A 154 -8.64 5.40 -10.57
C GLU A 154 -8.73 4.97 -12.04
N ARG A 155 -7.80 4.13 -12.48
CA ARG A 155 -7.91 3.42 -13.77
C ARG A 155 -7.50 1.97 -13.62
N VAL A 156 -8.17 1.12 -14.39
CA VAL A 156 -7.95 -0.33 -14.45
C VAL A 156 -7.43 -0.68 -15.85
N TYR A 157 -6.45 -1.57 -15.90
CA TYR A 157 -5.79 -2.03 -17.12
C TYR A 157 -5.78 -3.55 -17.14
N ARG A 158 -6.10 -4.15 -18.29
CA ARG A 158 -6.13 -5.60 -18.50
C ARG A 158 -5.27 -5.95 -19.71
N GLY A 159 -4.12 -6.57 -19.45
CA GLY A 159 -3.11 -6.88 -20.45
C GLY A 159 -2.02 -5.82 -20.55
N LEU A 160 -0.94 -6.19 -21.26
CA LEU A 160 0.25 -5.35 -21.39
C LEU A 160 0.02 -4.11 -22.26
N ASP A 161 -0.82 -4.21 -23.29
CA ASP A 161 -1.03 -3.11 -24.23
C ASP A 161 -1.77 -1.94 -23.56
N GLU A 162 -2.87 -2.21 -22.84
CA GLU A 162 -3.55 -1.18 -22.04
C GLU A 162 -2.61 -0.58 -20.99
N LEU A 163 -1.75 -1.40 -20.38
CA LEU A 163 -0.84 -0.96 -19.33
C LEU A 163 0.19 0.06 -19.83
N THR A 164 0.50 0.10 -21.13
CA THR A 164 1.40 1.12 -21.70
C THR A 164 0.86 2.55 -21.55
N GLU A 165 -0.46 2.71 -21.43
CA GLU A 165 -1.11 4.01 -21.24
C GLU A 165 -1.11 4.48 -19.78
N ALA A 166 -0.69 3.63 -18.85
CA ALA A 166 -0.75 3.95 -17.43
C ALA A 166 0.22 5.09 -17.07
N LYS A 167 -0.35 6.13 -16.47
CA LYS A 167 0.37 7.30 -15.96
C LYS A 167 0.15 7.42 -14.47
N GLY A 168 1.18 7.79 -13.72
CA GLY A 168 1.10 8.05 -12.29
C GLY A 168 2.11 7.25 -11.46
N TYR A 169 2.38 7.75 -10.26
CA TYR A 169 3.31 7.12 -9.32
C TYR A 169 2.67 5.91 -8.60
N LEU A 170 1.36 5.98 -8.32
CA LEU A 170 0.60 4.96 -7.59
C LEU A 170 0.05 3.88 -8.52
N THR A 171 0.95 3.18 -9.22
CA THR A 171 0.60 2.06 -10.09
C THR A 171 0.92 0.75 -9.41
N ILE A 172 -0.04 -0.19 -9.45
CA ILE A 172 0.12 -1.57 -9.01
C ILE A 172 -0.08 -2.45 -10.24
N VAL A 173 0.85 -3.35 -10.50
CA VAL A 173 0.76 -4.33 -11.58
C VAL A 173 0.71 -5.71 -10.95
N ILE A 174 -0.27 -6.53 -11.35
CA ILE A 174 -0.45 -7.89 -10.87
C ILE A 174 -0.29 -8.82 -12.08
N VAL A 175 0.66 -9.73 -12.02
CA VAL A 175 0.92 -10.74 -13.04
C VAL A 175 0.61 -12.09 -12.44
N LYS A 176 -0.28 -12.86 -13.06
CA LYS A 176 -0.58 -14.24 -12.68
C LYS A 176 -0.01 -15.18 -13.73
N TYR A 177 0.82 -16.12 -13.31
CA TYR A 177 1.35 -17.18 -14.15
C TYR A 177 0.51 -18.45 -13.98
N SER A 178 0.03 -19.01 -15.09
CA SER A 178 -0.64 -20.31 -15.20
C SER A 178 0.22 -21.32 -15.95
#